data_AF-A0A7K1LTH2-F1
#
_entry.id   AF-A0A7K1LTH2-F1
#
_cell.length_a   1.000
_cell.length_b   1.000
_cell.length_c   1.000
_cell.angle_alpha   90.00
_cell.angle_beta   90.00
_cell.angle_gamma   90.00
#
_symmetry.space_group_name_H-M   'P 1'
#
loop_
_entity.id
_entity.type
_entity.pdbx_description
1 polymer ?
#
loop_
_entity_poly.entity_id
_entity_poly.type
_entity_poly.pdbx_seq_one_letter_code
_entity_poly.pdbx_strand_id
1 'polypeptide(L)'
;ATADADELTDPEDSNNETTPLTQNPAMTIAKAGSFNDENGNGYAEAGETISYTFSLTNTGNVTLNNITVTDPMVSVNGGPINLAPGASDNTSFSATYTLTQPDVDSGQVDNIATADADELTDPE
;
A
#
# COMPACT_ATOMS: atom_id res chain seq x y z
N ALA A 1 -67.62 13.40 -29.70
CA ALA A 1 -67.22 14.63 -28.98
C ALA A 1 -65.93 14.32 -28.26
N THR A 2 -64.90 15.10 -28.56
CA THR A 2 -63.55 15.05 -27.96
C THR A 2 -63.60 15.62 -26.54
N ALA A 3 -62.91 14.97 -25.61
CA ALA A 3 -62.48 15.59 -24.37
C ALA A 3 -61.01 15.23 -24.18
N ASP A 4 -60.17 16.17 -24.62
CA ASP A 4 -58.81 16.40 -24.15
C ASP A 4 -58.84 16.56 -22.63
N ALA A 5 -57.94 15.87 -21.94
CA ALA A 5 -57.63 16.11 -20.54
C ALA A 5 -56.11 16.09 -20.40
N ASP A 6 -55.54 17.24 -20.74
CA ASP A 6 -54.62 18.01 -19.89
C ASP A 6 -53.56 17.18 -19.15
N GLU A 7 -52.40 17.09 -19.80
CA GLU A 7 -51.07 17.29 -19.24
C GLU A 7 -51.01 17.42 -17.71
N LEU A 8 -50.85 16.29 -17.02
CA LEU A 8 -50.18 16.28 -15.72
C LEU A 8 -48.71 16.04 -15.98
N THR A 9 -47.99 17.16 -16.06
CA THR A 9 -46.54 17.24 -15.90
C THR A 9 -46.11 16.32 -14.77
N ASP A 10 -45.33 15.30 -15.08
CA ASP A 10 -44.55 14.59 -14.08
C ASP A 10 -43.30 15.44 -13.86
N PRO A 11 -43.17 16.18 -12.75
CA PRO A 11 -41.87 16.73 -12.44
C PRO A 11 -41.02 15.52 -12.04
N GLU A 12 -40.16 15.09 -12.96
CA GLU A 12 -38.92 14.40 -12.62
C GLU A 12 -38.09 15.36 -11.74
N ASP A 13 -38.57 15.65 -10.53
CA ASP A 13 -37.86 16.39 -9.50
C ASP A 13 -36.98 15.37 -8.77
N SER A 14 -36.07 14.78 -9.54
CA SER A 14 -34.91 14.11 -8.98
C SER A 14 -33.99 15.21 -8.46
N ASN A 15 -34.29 15.70 -7.26
CA ASN A 15 -33.33 16.42 -6.43
C ASN A 15 -32.22 15.44 -6.06
N ASN A 16 -31.22 15.32 -6.94
CA ASN A 16 -29.97 14.65 -6.62
C ASN A 16 -29.02 15.66 -5.98
N GLU A 17 -29.06 15.75 -4.66
CA GLU A 17 -28.10 16.54 -3.89
C GLU A 17 -26.81 15.73 -3.70
N THR A 18 -25.76 16.09 -4.44
CA THR A 18 -24.42 15.52 -4.23
C THR A 18 -23.63 16.50 -3.38
N THR A 19 -23.28 16.08 -2.16
CA THR A 19 -22.33 16.82 -1.32
C THR A 19 -20.94 16.24 -1.57
N PRO A 20 -20.02 16.96 -2.23
CA PRO A 20 -18.68 16.45 -2.46
C PRO A 20 -17.94 16.33 -1.13
N LEU A 21 -17.52 15.11 -0.79
CA LEU A 21 -16.62 14.86 0.32
C LEU A 21 -15.18 15.04 -0.18
N THR A 22 -14.36 15.79 0.56
CA THR A 22 -12.94 15.94 0.20
C THR A 22 -12.23 14.60 0.32
N GLN A 23 -11.75 14.07 -0.79
CA GLN A 23 -10.89 12.89 -0.82
C GLN A 23 -9.43 13.30 -0.52
N ASN A 24 -8.78 12.56 0.37
CA ASN A 24 -7.40 12.75 0.77
C ASN A 24 -6.72 11.37 0.92
N PRO A 25 -6.25 10.77 -0.20
CA PRO A 25 -5.44 9.55 -0.15
C PRO A 25 -4.14 9.82 0.60
N ALA A 26 -3.78 8.92 1.51
CA ALA A 26 -2.51 8.98 2.22
C ALA A 26 -2.12 7.58 2.71
N MET A 27 -0.82 7.29 2.65
CA MET A 27 -0.27 6.01 3.05
C MET A 27 1.06 6.20 3.76
N THR A 28 1.35 5.33 4.73
CA THR A 28 2.67 5.22 5.34
C THR A 28 3.21 3.82 5.17
N ILE A 29 4.50 3.70 4.88
CA ILE A 29 5.25 2.44 4.87
C ILE A 29 6.30 2.47 5.98
N ALA A 30 6.39 1.38 6.73
CA ALA A 30 7.46 1.09 7.67
C ALA A 30 8.14 -0.22 7.28
N LYS A 31 9.47 -0.25 7.37
CA LYS A 31 10.27 -1.41 7.04
C LYS A 31 11.08 -1.83 8.26
N ALA A 32 11.05 -3.12 8.57
CA ALA A 32 11.86 -3.71 9.62
C ALA A 32 12.73 -4.83 9.03
N GLY A 33 14.00 -4.86 9.43
CA GLY A 33 14.94 -5.93 9.10
C GLY A 33 15.29 -6.73 10.34
N SER A 34 15.28 -8.05 10.23
CA SER A 34 15.78 -8.97 11.24
C SER A 34 16.95 -9.75 10.66
N PHE A 35 18.12 -9.59 11.26
CA PHE A 35 19.30 -10.37 10.92
C PHE A 35 19.10 -11.83 11.36
N ASN A 36 19.39 -12.77 10.47
CA ASN A 36 19.33 -14.19 10.72
C ASN A 36 20.77 -14.73 10.80
N ASP A 37 21.22 -14.97 12.02
CA ASP A 37 22.48 -15.68 12.30
C ASP A 37 22.23 -17.18 12.11
N GLU A 38 22.53 -17.68 10.92
CA GLU A 38 22.21 -19.07 10.53
C GLU A 38 23.20 -20.07 11.13
N ASN A 39 24.41 -19.62 11.49
CA ASN A 39 25.45 -20.47 12.05
C ASN A 39 25.60 -20.35 13.57
N GLY A 40 24.95 -19.35 14.19
CA GLY A 40 24.83 -19.15 15.62
C GLY A 40 26.09 -18.63 16.31
N ASN A 41 27.01 -18.00 15.57
CA ASN A 41 28.29 -17.52 16.12
C ASN A 41 28.21 -16.08 16.67
N GLY A 42 27.11 -15.37 16.44
CA GLY A 42 26.86 -14.00 16.88
C GLY A 42 27.54 -12.91 16.04
N TYR A 43 28.06 -13.25 14.87
CA TYR A 43 28.69 -12.32 13.93
C TYR A 43 27.94 -12.29 12.61
N ALA A 44 27.92 -11.12 11.96
CA ALA A 44 27.44 -11.02 10.59
C ALA A 44 28.52 -11.51 9.62
N GLU A 45 28.17 -12.47 8.78
CA GLU A 45 29.06 -13.06 7.79
C GLU A 45 28.43 -13.07 6.39
N ALA A 46 29.28 -13.09 5.37
CA ALA A 46 28.83 -13.17 4.00
C ALA A 46 28.11 -14.51 3.76
N GLY A 47 26.93 -14.46 3.16
CA GLY A 47 26.07 -15.62 2.93
C GLY A 47 24.93 -15.78 3.93
N GLU A 48 24.98 -15.08 5.07
CA GLU A 48 23.84 -15.01 5.99
C GLU A 48 22.75 -14.07 5.47
N THR A 49 21.59 -14.05 6.12
CA THR A 49 20.41 -13.36 5.59
C THR A 49 19.82 -12.31 6.53
N ILE A 50 19.15 -11.32 5.93
CA ILE A 50 18.27 -10.39 6.63
C ILE A 50 16.86 -10.58 6.09
N SER A 51 15.93 -10.88 6.99
CA SER A 51 14.50 -10.94 6.71
C SER A 51 13.89 -9.56 6.85
N TYR A 52 13.30 -9.04 5.76
CA TYR A 52 12.57 -7.77 5.75
C TYR A 52 11.07 -7.99 5.77
N THR A 53 10.40 -7.23 6.63
CA THR A 53 8.94 -7.10 6.67
C THR A 53 8.54 -5.66 6.39
N PHE A 54 7.45 -5.49 5.63
CA PHE A 54 6.92 -4.19 5.27
C PHE A 54 5.53 -4.03 5.87
N SER A 55 5.35 -2.98 6.65
CA SER A 55 4.07 -2.60 7.25
C SER A 55 3.53 -1.38 6.52
N LEU A 56 2.36 -1.51 5.91
CA LEU A 56 1.66 -0.44 5.22
C LEU A 56 0.41 -0.06 6.01
N THR A 57 0.16 1.23 6.11
CA THR A 57 -1.04 1.77 6.76
C THR A 57 -1.66 2.83 5.86
N ASN A 58 -2.95 2.68 5.57
CA ASN A 58 -3.72 3.73 4.92
C ASN A 58 -4.14 4.77 5.97
N THR A 59 -3.50 5.93 5.93
CA THR A 59 -3.79 7.07 6.81
C THR A 59 -4.75 8.08 6.18
N GLY A 60 -5.17 7.84 4.93
CA GLY A 60 -6.13 8.65 4.21
C GLY A 60 -7.58 8.32 4.57
N ASN A 61 -8.50 9.00 3.90
CA ASN A 61 -9.95 8.78 4.05
C ASN A 61 -10.58 8.03 2.86
N VAL A 62 -9.77 7.56 1.91
CA VAL A 62 -10.18 6.76 0.76
C VAL A 62 -9.49 5.41 0.76
N THR A 63 -10.16 4.39 0.22
CA THR A 63 -9.55 3.06 0.06
C THR A 63 -8.43 3.12 -0.97
N LEU A 64 -7.25 2.62 -0.59
CA LEU A 64 -6.10 2.47 -1.48
C LEU A 64 -6.18 1.09 -2.15
N ASN A 65 -5.99 1.04 -3.46
CA ASN A 65 -6.09 -0.19 -4.24
C ASN A 65 -4.76 -0.51 -4.90
N ASN A 66 -4.60 -1.78 -5.26
CA ASN A 66 -3.46 -2.26 -6.04
C ASN A 66 -2.10 -1.86 -5.44
N ILE A 67 -2.01 -1.87 -4.11
CA ILE A 67 -0.83 -1.43 -3.39
C ILE A 67 0.31 -2.41 -3.69
N THR A 68 1.45 -1.89 -4.11
CA THR A 68 2.67 -2.65 -4.38
C THR A 68 3.85 -2.06 -3.63
N VAL A 69 4.84 -2.88 -3.31
CA VAL A 69 6.08 -2.46 -2.66
C VAL A 69 7.24 -2.86 -3.54
N THR A 70 8.13 -1.91 -3.79
CA THR A 70 9.36 -2.11 -4.58
C THR A 70 10.57 -1.71 -3.76
N ASP A 71 11.67 -2.41 -4.02
CA ASP A 71 12.92 -2.23 -3.30
C ASP A 71 14.09 -2.46 -4.29
N PRO A 72 15.11 -1.57 -4.32
CA PRO A 72 16.21 -1.67 -5.26
C PRO A 72 17.25 -2.74 -4.86
N MET A 73 17.31 -3.15 -3.60
CA MET A 73 18.28 -4.13 -3.10
C MET A 73 17.73 -5.55 -3.05
N VAL A 74 16.41 -5.70 -2.91
CA VAL A 74 15.76 -7.01 -2.79
C VAL A 74 14.52 -7.15 -3.67
N SER A 75 14.26 -8.37 -4.12
CA SER A 75 12.95 -8.71 -4.67
C SER A 75 11.93 -8.83 -3.52
N VAL A 76 10.94 -7.95 -3.53
CA VAL A 76 9.82 -8.01 -2.59
C VAL A 76 8.79 -9.02 -3.09
N ASN A 77 8.46 -9.98 -2.25
CA ASN A 77 7.38 -10.94 -2.47
C ASN A 77 6.11 -10.46 -1.78
N GLY A 78 4.98 -10.52 -2.48
CA GLY A 78 3.70 -10.10 -1.95
C GLY A 78 2.81 -9.39 -2.95
N GLY A 79 1.65 -8.97 -2.46
CA GLY A 79 0.72 -8.09 -3.16
C GLY A 79 0.22 -8.57 -4.54
N PRO A 80 -0.47 -7.69 -5.28
CA PRO A 80 -1.00 -6.41 -4.81
C PRO A 80 -2.09 -6.60 -3.74
N ILE A 81 -2.24 -5.63 -2.84
CA ILE A 81 -3.29 -5.62 -1.80
C ILE A 81 -4.14 -4.35 -1.85
N ASN A 82 -5.25 -4.34 -1.12
CA ASN A 82 -6.07 -3.14 -0.93
C ASN A 82 -6.16 -2.82 0.56
N LEU A 83 -6.13 -1.54 0.93
CA LEU A 83 -6.29 -1.08 2.30
C LEU A 83 -7.43 -0.07 2.39
N ALA A 84 -8.47 -0.42 3.16
CA ALA A 84 -9.50 0.53 3.57
C ALA A 84 -8.90 1.65 4.46
N PRO A 85 -9.56 2.81 4.58
CA PRO A 85 -9.12 3.88 5.48
C PRO A 85 -8.85 3.37 6.90
N GLY A 86 -7.69 3.70 7.46
CA GLY A 86 -7.25 3.28 8.79
C GLY A 86 -6.80 1.82 8.90
N ALA A 87 -6.93 1.01 7.83
CA ALA A 87 -6.44 -0.36 7.82
C ALA A 87 -4.91 -0.40 7.70
N SER A 88 -4.31 -1.46 8.22
CA SER A 88 -2.89 -1.75 8.08
C SER A 88 -2.66 -3.20 7.68
N ASP A 89 -1.61 -3.44 6.91
CA ASP A 89 -1.11 -4.77 6.54
C ASP A 89 0.39 -4.84 6.80
N ASN A 90 0.84 -5.93 7.44
CA ASN A 90 2.25 -6.18 7.74
C ASN A 90 2.69 -7.61 7.44
N THR A 91 1.86 -8.37 6.74
CA THR A 91 2.07 -9.79 6.45
C THR A 91 2.10 -10.09 4.96
N SER A 92 1.53 -9.22 4.13
CA SER A 92 1.41 -9.48 2.70
C SER A 92 2.70 -9.22 1.93
N PHE A 93 3.65 -8.48 2.50
CA PHE A 93 4.93 -8.15 1.87
C PHE A 93 6.12 -8.61 2.72
N SER A 94 7.03 -9.33 2.08
CA SER A 94 8.27 -9.79 2.68
C SER A 94 9.40 -9.79 1.66
N ALA A 95 10.63 -9.67 2.13
CA ALA A 95 11.81 -9.83 1.28
C ALA A 95 12.96 -10.43 2.08
N THR A 96 13.89 -11.08 1.40
CA THR A 96 15.10 -11.62 2.00
C THR A 96 16.31 -11.07 1.27
N TYR A 97 17.28 -10.56 2.02
CA TYR A 97 18.57 -10.13 1.50
C TYR A 97 19.66 -11.07 2.00
N THR A 98 20.58 -11.45 1.12
CA THR A 98 21.78 -12.21 1.50
C THR A 98 22.94 -11.24 1.64
N LEU A 99 23.59 -11.25 2.80
CA LEU A 99 24.75 -10.42 3.10
C LEU A 99 25.92 -10.77 2.19
N THR A 100 26.59 -9.73 1.73
CA THR A 100 27.85 -9.83 0.99
C THR A 100 29.03 -9.43 1.87
N GLN A 101 30.25 -9.81 1.49
CA GLN A 101 31.44 -9.44 2.25
C GLN A 101 31.61 -7.91 2.42
N PRO A 102 31.35 -7.08 1.38
CA PRO A 102 31.33 -5.63 1.54
C PRO A 102 30.35 -5.12 2.61
N ASP A 103 29.19 -5.75 2.78
CA ASP A 103 28.20 -5.34 3.80
C ASP A 103 28.71 -5.63 5.20
N VAL A 104 29.33 -6.80 5.39
CA VAL A 104 29.98 -7.19 6.64
C VAL A 104 31.13 -6.23 6.97
N ASP A 105 31.95 -5.91 5.97
CA ASP A 105 33.08 -4.98 6.13
C ASP A 105 32.60 -3.55 6.43
N SER A 106 31.43 -3.15 5.92
CA SER A 106 30.80 -1.86 6.22
C SER A 106 30.05 -1.83 7.55
N GLY A 107 29.69 -2.99 8.10
CA GLY A 107 28.94 -3.14 9.36
C GLY A 107 27.49 -2.65 9.31
N GLN A 108 26.97 -2.27 8.14
CA GLN A 108 25.59 -1.83 7.96
C GLN A 108 25.06 -2.15 6.55
N VAL A 109 23.74 -2.33 6.44
CA VAL A 109 23.02 -2.48 5.18
C VAL A 109 21.91 -1.43 5.14
N ASP A 110 22.06 -0.42 4.28
CA ASP A 110 21.06 0.64 4.09
C ASP A 110 20.04 0.24 3.03
N ASN A 111 18.88 -0.26 3.44
CA ASN A 111 17.89 -0.73 2.50
C ASN A 111 16.59 0.10 2.53
N ILE A 112 16.26 0.77 1.43
CA ILE A 112 15.10 1.67 1.30
C ILE A 112 14.07 1.06 0.35
N ALA A 113 12.81 0.94 0.80
CA ALA A 113 11.70 0.50 -0.05
C ALA A 113 10.69 1.62 -0.28
N THR A 114 9.96 1.51 -1.40
CA THR A 114 8.90 2.44 -1.81
C THR A 114 7.60 1.67 -1.98
N ALA A 115 6.50 2.22 -1.46
CA ALA A 115 5.15 1.72 -1.69
C ALA A 115 4.43 2.64 -2.68
N ASP A 116 3.67 2.03 -3.58
CA ASP A 116 2.81 2.72 -4.55
C ASP A 116 1.40 2.12 -4.49
N ALA A 117 0.39 2.91 -4.81
CA ALA A 117 -1.01 2.51 -4.80
C ALA A 117 -1.75 3.23 -5.91
N ASP A 118 -2.70 2.55 -6.53
CA ASP A 118 -3.61 3.19 -7.48
C ASP A 118 -4.53 4.14 -6.71
N GLU A 119 -4.41 5.43 -7.00
CA GLU A 119 -5.36 6.43 -6.52
C GLU A 119 -6.70 6.21 -7.23
N LEU A 120 -7.79 6.16 -6.46
CA LEU A 120 -9.11 6.38 -7.03
C LEU A 120 -9.22 7.89 -7.33
N THR A 121 -8.80 8.29 -8.52
CA THR A 121 -9.25 9.58 -9.06
C THR A 121 -10.74 9.45 -9.30
N ASP A 122 -11.55 10.08 -8.46
CA ASP A 122 -12.98 10.25 -8.73
C ASP A 122 -13.12 10.93 -10.11
N PRO A 123 -13.79 10.33 -11.10
CA PRO A 123 -14.14 11.07 -12.30
C PRO A 123 -15.10 12.18 -11.89
N GLU A 124 -14.67 13.44 -12.06
CA GLU A 124 -15.54 14.63 -11.91
C GLU A 124 -16.92 14.47 -12.58
#